data_AF-A0A511UKM1-F1
#
_entry.id   AF-A0A511UKM1-F1
#
_cell.length_a   1.000
_cell.length_b   1.000
_cell.length_c   1.000
_cell.angle_alpha   90.00
_cell.angle_beta   90.00
_cell.angle_gamma   90.00
#
_symmetry.space_group_name_H-M   'P 1'
#
loop_
_entity.id
_entity.type
_entity.pdbx_description
1 polymer ?
#
loop_
_entity_poly.entity_id
_entity_poly.type
_entity_poly.pdbx_seq_one_letter_code
_entity_poly.pdbx_strand_id
1 'polypeptide(L)' 'MPIPGTKRLRYLEENAGAASITLTDDEQQQLEAATARLPVIGERYTPEGMKGVNS' A
#
# COMPACT_ATOMS: atom_id res chain seq x y z
N MET A 1 -0.34 5.90 -8.46
CA MET A 1 -0.31 4.74 -7.56
C MET A 1 -1.73 4.25 -7.38
N PRO A 2 -2.06 2.96 -7.52
CA PRO A 2 -3.40 2.50 -7.19
C PRO A 2 -3.62 2.63 -5.68
N ILE A 3 -4.56 3.49 -5.29
CA ILE A 3 -5.04 3.61 -3.92
C ILE A 3 -5.97 2.41 -3.67
N PRO A 4 -5.83 1.69 -2.54
CA PRO A 4 -6.72 0.58 -2.24
C PRO A 4 -8.18 1.03 -2.24
N GLY A 5 -8.95 0.49 -3.20
CA GLY A 5 -10.39 0.67 -3.26
C GLY A 5 -11.11 -0.28 -2.31
N THR A 6 -12.26 0.14 -1.79
CA THR A 6 -13.12 -0.70 -0.95
C THR A 6 -14.58 -0.47 -1.28
N LYS A 7 -15.40 -1.51 -1.15
CA LYS A 7 -16.87 -1.44 -1.30
C LYS A 7 -17.60 -1.16 0.02
N ARG A 8 -16.88 -1.14 1.15
CA ARG A 8 -17.46 -0.97 2.49
C ARG A 8 -17.15 0.43 3.00
N LEU A 9 -18.19 1.17 3.39
CA LEU A 9 -18.07 2.55 3.86
C LEU A 9 -17.07 2.70 5.02
N ARG A 10 -17.16 1.81 6.02
CA ARG A 10 -16.23 1.80 7.14
C ARG A 10 -14.75 1.77 6.72
N TYR A 11 -14.40 0.94 5.73
CA TYR A 11 -13.01 0.85 5.27
C TYR A 11 -12.61 2.06 4.43
N LEU A 12 -13.56 2.73 3.78
CA LEU A 12 -13.29 3.97 3.07
C LEU A 12 -12.91 5.06 4.08
N GLU A 13 -13.64 5.15 5.18
CA GLU A 13 -13.35 6.08 6.29
C GLU A 13 -11.99 5.78 6.93
N GLU A 14 -11.69 4.50 7.21
CA GLU A 14 -10.39 4.08 7.74
C GLU A 14 -9.25 4.41 6.76
N ASN A 15 -9.40 4.11 5.47
CA ASN A 15 -8.40 4.43 4.44
C ASN A 15 -8.18 5.94 4.28
N ALA A 16 -9.24 6.75 4.35
CA ALA A 16 -9.14 8.21 4.29
C ALA A 16 -8.44 8.78 5.52
N GLY A 17 -8.73 8.22 6.71
CA GLY A 17 -8.09 8.62 7.97
C GLY A 17 -6.58 8.34 8.01
N ALA A 18 -6.09 7.38 7.22
CA ALA A 18 -4.66 7.05 7.16
C ALA A 18 -3.78 8.24 6.73
N ALA A 19 -4.31 9.20 5.96
CA ALA A 19 -3.57 10.39 5.55
C ALA A 19 -3.16 11.30 6.72
N SER A 20 -3.83 11.17 7.87
CA SER A 20 -3.54 11.95 9.08
C SER A 20 -2.56 11.25 10.02
N ILE A 21 -2.15 10.01 9.72
CA ILE A 21 -1.21 9.26 10.54
C ILE A 21 0.22 9.70 10.21
N THR A 22 0.97 10.07 11.23
CA THR A 22 2.42 10.33 11.13
C THR A 22 3.15 9.22 11.85
N LEU A 23 4.06 8.55 11.15
CA LEU A 23 4.96 7.57 11.75
C LEU A 23 6.24 8.28 12.20
N THR A 24 6.79 7.82 13.32
CA THR A 24 8.15 8.17 13.72
C THR A 24 9.17 7.40 12.88
N ASP A 25 10.41 7.90 12.85
CA ASP A 25 11.50 7.24 12.12
C ASP A 25 11.74 5.80 12.61
N ASP A 26 11.59 5.55 13.92
CA ASP A 26 11.74 4.21 14.51
C ASP A 26 10.64 3.26 14.04
N GLU A 27 9.38 3.70 14.07
CA GLU A 27 8.25 2.91 13.57
C GLU A 27 8.39 2.59 12.07
N GLN A 28 8.87 3.56 11.29
CA GLN A 28 9.15 3.34 9.88
C GLN A 28 10.25 2.28 9.68
N GLN A 29 11.36 2.37 10.42
CA GLN A 29 12.44 1.37 10.34
C GLN A 29 11.97 -0.02 10.76
N GLN A 30 11.14 -0.11 11.80
CA GLN A 30 10.54 -1.37 12.24
C GLN A 30 9.67 -2.00 11.15
N LEU A 31 8.83 -1.22 10.48
CA LEU A 31 7.98 -1.69 9.38
C LEU A 31 8.82 -2.15 8.17
N GLU A 32 9.84 -1.40 7.79
CA GLU A 32 10.77 -1.79 6.72
C GLU A 32 11.48 -3.10 7.05
N ALA A 33 12.01 -3.25 8.26
CA ALA A 33 12.68 -4.47 8.70
C ALA A 33 11.74 -5.68 8.75
N ALA A 34 10.49 -5.48 9.18
CA ALA A 34 9.47 -6.53 9.23
C ALA A 34 9.08 -6.99 7.81
N THR A 35 8.90 -6.05 6.89
CA THR A 35 8.46 -6.35 5.50
C THR A 35 9.58 -6.89 4.62
N ALA A 36 10.84 -6.52 4.87
CA ALA A 36 12.00 -7.01 4.11
C ALA A 36 12.16 -8.55 4.17
N ARG A 37 11.59 -9.19 5.20
CA ARG A 37 11.63 -10.65 5.37
C ARG A 37 10.50 -11.38 4.65
N LEU A 38 9.53 -10.66 4.08
CA LEU A 38 8.38 -11.23 3.40
C LEU A 38 8.72 -11.41 1.91
N PRO A 39 8.78 -12.65 1.39
CA PRO A 39 9.02 -12.87 -0.03
C PRO A 39 7.82 -12.35 -0.84
N VAL A 40 8.09 -11.49 -1.82
CA VAL A 40 7.07 -11.06 -2.78
C VAL A 40 6.92 -12.16 -3.84
N ILE A 41 5.71 -12.73 -3.93
CA ILE A 41 5.41 -13.82 -4.85
C ILE A 41 4.59 -13.28 -6.02
N GLY A 42 5.11 -13.46 -7.23
CA GLY A 42 4.45 -13.04 -8.48
C GLY A 42 4.47 -11.52 -8.71
N GLU A 43 3.95 -11.11 -9.86
CA GLU A 43 3.82 -9.71 -10.25
C GLU A 43 2.41 -9.18 -9.94
N ARG A 44 2.30 -7.92 -9.52
CA ARG A 44 0.99 -7.30 -9.25
C ARG A 44 0.15 -7.12 -10.52
N TYR A 45 0.79 -6.82 -11.65
CA TYR A 45 0.17 -6.67 -12.96
C TYR A 45 1.08 -7.30 -14.01
N THR A 46 0.51 -7.74 -15.13
CA THR A 46 1.30 -8.20 -16.29
C THR A 46 2.08 -7.03 -16.93
N PRO A 47 3.09 -7.31 -17.78
CA PRO A 47 3.81 -6.26 -18.52
C PRO A 47 2.90 -5.33 -19.32
N GLU A 48 1.84 -5.86 -19.93
CA GLU A 48 0.82 -5.08 -20.63
C GLU A 48 -0.03 -4.26 -19.64
N GLY A 49 -0.44 -4.86 -18.52
CA GLY A 49 -1.22 -4.20 -17.48
C GLY A 49 -0.47 -3.04 -16.81
N MET A 50 0.86 -3.12 -16.74
CA MET A 50 1.72 -2.06 -16.20
C MET A 50 1.74 -0.80 -17.07
N LYS A 51 1.48 -0.88 -18.38
CA LYS A 51 1.53 0.28 -19.29
C LYS A 51 0.50 1.37 -18.97
N GLY A 52 -0.63 0.99 -18.34
CA GLY A 52 -1.69 1.92 -17.93
C GLY A 52 -1.62 2.37 -16.47
N VAL A 53 -0.56 1.99 -15.74
CA VAL A 53 -0.43 2.38 -14.34
C VAL A 53 0.21 3.79 -14.28
N ASN A 54 -0.53 4.76 -13.74
CA ASN A 54 -0.14 6.18 -13.61
C ASN A 54 -0.11 7.00 -14.91
N SER A 55 -0.62 6.46 -16.01
CA SER A 55 -0.90 7.22 -17.24
C SER A 55 -2.08 8.17 -17.08
#